data_AF-A0AAW2UCK5-F1
#
_entry.id   AF-A0AAW2UCK5-F1
#
_cell.length_a   1.000
_cell.length_b   1.000
_cell.length_c   1.000
_cell.angle_alpha   90.00
_cell.angle_beta   90.00
_cell.angle_gamma   90.00
#
_symmetry.space_group_name_H-M   'P 1'
#
loop_
_entity.id
_entity.type
_entity.pdbx_description
1 polymer ?
#
loop_
_entity_poly.entity_id
_entity_poly.type
_entity_poly.pdbx_seq_one_letter_code
_entity_poly.pdbx_strand_id
1 'polypeptide(L)'
;MYMRIWAVEAKKLQLIFNMGAGFCDVAVTATAGGVSQIKALAGTALGGEDILLNMMRHLLPDMDSHFSTRGIDEIRRMGKISKALGREEFEDVNREIFEKCESLIKQCLHDAKVEVEDVSDVILVGGCSNIPKLRNIITGVCKREIYNGINPLEAAVRGAALEGAVASGVNDPFGSLDLLTIQATPLSIGVRADGNRFVPIIHQNTTMPFEEMCRYAGIQSPAPGSAKLSNDGHGWCAEALNRTYGSTLDLVTVHKKGAH
;
A
#
# COMPACT_ATOMS: atom_id res chain seq x y z
N MET A 1 -14.60 -13.40 22.95
CA MET A 1 -13.56 -12.96 23.90
C MET A 1 -12.82 -11.72 23.41
N TYR A 2 -12.43 -11.64 22.13
CA TYR A 2 -11.75 -10.48 21.54
C TYR A 2 -12.45 -9.12 21.74
N MET A 3 -13.77 -9.02 21.58
CA MET A 3 -14.51 -7.74 21.80
C MET A 3 -14.38 -7.17 23.22
N ARG A 4 -14.06 -7.99 24.25
CA ARG A 4 -13.88 -7.50 25.63
C ARG A 4 -12.51 -6.87 25.87
N ILE A 5 -11.49 -7.18 25.08
CA ILE A 5 -10.14 -6.60 25.22
C ILE A 5 -10.15 -5.14 24.74
N TRP A 6 -10.91 -4.82 23.68
CA TRP A 6 -11.08 -3.47 23.15
C TRP A 6 -11.76 -2.47 24.11
N ALA A 7 -12.40 -2.97 25.18
CA ALA A 7 -13.17 -2.14 26.10
C ALA A 7 -12.37 -1.63 27.31
N VAL A 8 -11.14 -2.11 27.53
CA VAL A 8 -10.37 -1.87 28.77
C VAL A 8 -9.10 -1.04 28.53
N GLU A 9 -8.54 -1.05 27.31
CA GLU A 9 -7.31 -0.32 27.00
C GLU A 9 -7.53 0.81 25.98
N ALA A 10 -6.75 1.88 26.12
CA ALA A 10 -6.78 3.02 25.22
C ALA A 10 -6.32 2.61 23.82
N LYS A 11 -7.27 2.62 22.88
CA LYS A 11 -7.03 2.35 21.46
C LYS A 11 -6.14 3.45 20.87
N LYS A 12 -4.97 3.07 20.36
CA LYS A 12 -4.11 3.97 19.57
C LYS A 12 -4.40 3.78 18.10
N LEU A 13 -4.70 4.88 17.41
CA LEU A 13 -4.88 4.91 15.96
C LEU A 13 -3.63 5.49 15.33
N GLN A 14 -3.02 4.79 14.39
CA GLN A 14 -1.75 5.18 13.81
C GLN A 14 -1.87 5.22 12.29
N LEU A 15 -1.28 6.23 11.69
CA LEU A 15 -1.12 6.31 10.24
C LEU A 15 0.31 5.96 9.88
N ILE A 16 0.49 4.97 9.02
CA ILE A 16 1.79 4.56 8.49
C ILE A 16 1.86 5.02 7.04
N PHE A 17 2.82 5.89 6.73
CA PHE A 17 3.10 6.33 5.37
C PHE A 17 4.44 5.70 4.92
N ASN A 18 4.38 4.84 3.92
CA ASN A 18 5.54 4.18 3.33
C ASN A 18 5.77 4.69 1.91
N MET A 19 6.95 5.20 1.60
CA MET A 19 7.33 5.51 0.23
C MET A 19 8.75 5.06 -0.06
N GLY A 20 8.84 4.03 -0.90
CA GLY A 20 10.09 3.45 -1.38
C GLY A 20 10.45 3.92 -2.79
N ALA A 21 11.24 3.10 -3.49
CA ALA A 21 11.69 3.39 -4.85
C ALA A 21 10.56 3.27 -5.89
N GLY A 22 9.68 2.26 -5.79
CA GLY A 22 8.62 2.03 -6.79
C GLY A 22 7.19 2.03 -6.26
N PHE A 23 6.99 2.10 -4.94
CA PHE A 23 5.68 2.02 -4.32
C PHE A 23 5.50 3.04 -3.20
N CYS A 24 4.27 3.50 -3.07
CA CYS A 24 3.80 4.37 -2.01
C CYS A 24 2.53 3.75 -1.40
N ASP A 25 2.59 3.41 -0.13
CA ASP A 25 1.52 2.78 0.63
C ASP A 25 1.16 3.63 1.86
N VAL A 26 -0.13 3.66 2.18
CA VAL A 26 -0.67 4.24 3.40
C VAL A 26 -1.51 3.18 4.11
N ALA A 27 -1.26 3.02 5.40
CA ALA A 27 -2.05 2.16 6.27
C ALA A 27 -2.56 2.93 7.47
N VAL A 28 -3.81 2.68 7.86
CA VAL A 28 -4.33 3.09 9.17
C VAL A 28 -4.46 1.84 10.04
N THR A 29 -3.81 1.84 11.20
CA THR A 29 -3.84 0.74 12.15
C THR A 29 -4.51 1.15 13.45
N ALA A 30 -5.11 0.19 14.15
CA ALA A 30 -5.63 0.34 15.49
C ALA A 30 -4.96 -0.68 16.41
N THR A 31 -4.32 -0.19 17.47
CA THR A 31 -3.60 -1.02 18.43
C THR A 31 -4.21 -0.90 19.82
N ALA A 32 -4.56 -2.02 20.45
CA ALA A 32 -5.05 -2.11 21.82
C ALA A 32 -4.82 -3.53 22.38
N GLY A 33 -4.35 -3.67 23.62
CA GLY A 33 -4.24 -4.98 24.29
C GLY A 33 -3.39 -6.01 23.56
N GLY A 34 -2.26 -5.58 22.99
CA GLY A 34 -1.40 -6.44 22.18
C GLY A 34 -1.99 -6.82 20.81
N VAL A 35 -3.16 -6.31 20.42
CA VAL A 35 -3.75 -6.54 19.09
C VAL A 35 -3.51 -5.32 18.22
N SER A 36 -2.87 -5.50 17.06
CA SER A 36 -2.72 -4.49 16.02
C SER A 36 -3.53 -4.88 14.78
N GLN A 37 -4.54 -4.09 14.43
CA GLN A 37 -5.41 -4.34 13.28
C GLN A 37 -5.27 -3.27 12.22
N ILE A 38 -5.05 -3.67 10.98
CA ILE A 38 -5.16 -2.80 9.82
C ILE A 38 -6.64 -2.48 9.57
N LYS A 39 -6.98 -1.19 9.60
CA LYS A 39 -8.33 -0.67 9.33
C LYS A 39 -8.53 -0.36 7.85
N ALA A 40 -7.51 0.18 7.20
CA ALA A 40 -7.50 0.39 5.77
C ALA A 40 -6.08 0.41 5.21
N LEU A 41 -5.98 0.08 3.93
CA LEU A 41 -4.81 0.20 3.09
C LEU A 41 -5.17 0.97 1.83
N ALA A 42 -4.26 1.85 1.40
CA ALA A 42 -4.31 2.49 0.09
C ALA A 42 -2.89 2.54 -0.45
N GLY A 43 -2.71 2.30 -1.76
CA GLY A 43 -1.37 2.29 -2.34
C GLY A 43 -1.36 2.59 -3.83
N THR A 44 -0.18 2.90 -4.34
CA THR A 44 0.08 3.15 -5.75
C THR A 44 1.49 2.71 -6.13
N ALA A 45 1.67 2.33 -7.39
CA ALA A 45 2.97 2.00 -7.97
C ALA A 45 3.69 3.29 -8.41
N LEU A 46 3.91 4.20 -7.46
CA LEU A 46 4.73 5.39 -7.63
C LEU A 46 5.76 5.45 -6.48
N GLY A 47 6.96 5.90 -6.77
CA GLY A 47 8.02 6.04 -5.77
C GLY A 47 9.14 6.99 -6.18
N GLY A 48 10.32 6.77 -5.59
CA GLY A 48 11.52 7.53 -5.88
C GLY A 48 12.03 7.40 -7.33
N GLU A 49 11.73 6.31 -8.02
CA GLU A 49 12.09 6.10 -9.42
C GLU A 49 11.31 7.05 -10.34
N ASP A 50 10.01 7.26 -10.07
CA ASP A 50 9.19 8.22 -10.82
C ASP A 50 9.65 9.66 -10.57
N ILE A 51 9.98 9.98 -9.32
CA ILE A 51 10.56 11.28 -8.98
C ILE A 51 11.87 11.51 -9.73
N LEU A 52 12.75 10.51 -9.74
CA LEU A 52 14.02 10.58 -10.47
C LEU A 52 13.77 10.76 -11.97
N LEU A 53 12.82 10.01 -12.54
CA LEU A 53 12.48 10.08 -13.96
C LEU A 53 11.93 11.46 -14.35
N ASN A 54 11.07 12.06 -13.52
CA ASN A 54 10.57 13.42 -13.73
C ASN A 54 11.72 14.43 -13.74
N MET A 55 12.66 14.31 -12.81
CA MET A 55 13.85 15.17 -12.77
C MET A 55 14.75 14.98 -14.00
N MET A 56 14.93 13.75 -14.47
CA MET A 56 15.72 13.48 -15.67
C MET A 56 15.08 14.10 -16.92
N ARG A 57 13.76 13.96 -17.09
CA ARG A 57 13.01 14.57 -18.21
C ARG A 57 13.03 16.10 -18.15
N HIS A 58 12.99 16.67 -16.94
CA HIS A 58 13.09 18.11 -16.74
C HIS A 58 14.48 18.65 -17.09
N LEU A 59 15.55 17.93 -16.72
CA LEU A 59 16.93 18.33 -16.99
C LEU A 59 17.35 18.10 -18.44
N LEU A 60 16.83 17.05 -19.07
CA LEU A 60 17.10 16.70 -20.46
C LEU A 60 15.78 16.40 -21.18
N PRO A 61 15.08 17.44 -21.66
CA PRO A 61 13.99 17.26 -22.60
C PRO A 61 14.47 16.41 -23.77
N ASP A 62 13.64 15.50 -24.27
CA ASP A 62 13.99 14.54 -25.33
C ASP A 62 15.02 13.46 -24.96
N MET A 63 15.17 13.18 -23.67
CA MET A 63 15.99 12.07 -23.13
C MET A 63 15.81 10.76 -23.92
N ASP A 64 14.57 10.38 -24.22
CA ASP A 64 14.25 9.14 -24.91
C ASP A 64 14.82 9.13 -26.34
N SER A 65 14.77 10.26 -27.05
CA SER A 65 15.39 10.40 -28.38
C SER A 65 16.92 10.28 -28.29
N HIS A 66 17.51 10.87 -27.25
CA HIS A 66 18.96 10.87 -27.06
C HIS A 66 19.55 9.52 -26.68
N PHE A 67 18.79 8.66 -26.01
CA PHE A 67 19.30 7.40 -25.46
C PHE A 67 18.75 6.13 -26.14
N SER A 68 17.59 6.19 -26.79
CA SER A 68 16.96 5.02 -27.44
C SER A 68 17.83 4.31 -28.48
N THR A 69 18.79 5.01 -29.08
CA THR A 69 19.67 4.48 -30.15
C THR A 69 21.12 4.29 -29.70
N ARG A 70 21.46 4.61 -28.45
CA ARG A 70 22.84 4.70 -27.98
C ARG A 70 23.17 3.69 -26.89
N GLY A 71 24.37 3.11 -26.98
CA GLY A 71 24.92 2.26 -25.92
C GLY A 71 25.45 3.07 -24.73
N ILE A 72 25.64 2.42 -23.58
CA ILE A 72 26.15 3.05 -22.34
C ILE A 72 27.48 3.80 -22.58
N ASP A 73 28.37 3.24 -23.40
CA ASP A 73 29.68 3.85 -23.70
C ASP A 73 29.58 5.09 -24.59
N GLU A 74 28.54 5.20 -25.41
CA GLU A 74 28.26 6.41 -26.19
C GLU A 74 27.68 7.50 -25.29
N ILE A 75 26.72 7.16 -24.44
CA ILE A 75 26.13 8.09 -23.46
C ILE A 75 27.21 8.69 -22.56
N ARG A 76 28.15 7.88 -22.08
CA ARG A 76 29.29 8.35 -21.28
C ARG A 76 30.18 9.37 -22.02
N ARG A 77 30.24 9.31 -23.35
CA ARG A 77 31.05 10.21 -24.18
C ARG A 77 30.33 11.50 -24.58
N MET A 78 29.01 11.59 -24.39
CA MET A 78 28.20 12.76 -24.79
C MET A 78 28.46 14.02 -23.96
N GLY A 79 29.14 13.91 -22.83
CA GLY A 79 29.50 15.04 -21.96
C GLY A 79 28.69 15.08 -20.67
N LYS A 80 29.01 16.06 -19.81
CA LYS A 80 28.40 16.22 -18.48
C LYS A 80 27.37 17.34 -18.50
N ILE A 81 26.15 17.04 -18.07
CA ILE A 81 25.15 18.05 -17.73
C ILE A 81 25.28 18.37 -16.25
N SER A 82 25.30 19.66 -15.91
CA SER A 82 25.32 20.13 -14.52
C SER A 82 24.41 21.34 -14.39
N LYS A 83 23.40 21.22 -13.53
CA LYS A 83 22.48 22.30 -13.16
C LYS A 83 22.24 22.22 -11.65
N ALA A 84 22.33 23.36 -10.98
CA ALA A 84 21.88 23.47 -9.61
C ALA A 84 20.35 23.59 -9.61
N LEU A 85 19.69 22.74 -8.84
CA LEU A 85 18.23 22.69 -8.74
C LEU A 85 17.79 23.21 -7.37
N GLY A 86 16.86 24.15 -7.38
CA GLY A 86 16.22 24.65 -6.16
C GLY A 86 15.19 23.66 -5.61
N ARG A 87 14.87 23.80 -4.32
CA ARG A 87 13.79 23.02 -3.69
C ARG A 87 12.45 23.27 -4.37
N GLU A 88 12.13 24.53 -4.63
CA GLU A 88 10.86 24.92 -5.28
C GLU A 88 10.71 24.29 -6.67
N GLU A 89 11.77 24.31 -7.47
CA GLU A 89 11.81 23.67 -8.78
C GLU A 89 11.62 22.15 -8.68
N PHE A 90 12.31 21.48 -7.74
CA PHE A 90 12.10 20.05 -7.47
C PHE A 90 10.65 19.75 -7.04
N GLU A 91 10.07 20.62 -6.22
CA GLU A 91 8.69 20.47 -5.76
C GLU A 91 7.67 20.65 -6.87
N ASP A 92 7.89 21.62 -7.77
CA ASP A 92 7.03 21.89 -8.92
C ASP A 92 7.07 20.76 -9.95
N VAL A 93 8.27 20.27 -10.30
CA VAL A 93 8.46 19.15 -11.24
C VAL A 93 7.78 17.87 -10.76
N ASN A 94 7.67 17.67 -9.44
CA ASN A 94 7.08 16.47 -8.85
C ASN A 94 5.70 16.71 -8.23
N ARG A 95 5.04 17.83 -8.55
CA ARG A 95 3.76 18.24 -7.96
C ARG A 95 2.70 17.14 -8.02
N GLU A 96 2.52 16.51 -9.18
CA GLU A 96 1.50 15.47 -9.37
C GLU A 96 1.71 14.24 -8.46
N ILE A 97 2.97 13.84 -8.23
CA ILE A 97 3.29 12.74 -7.32
C ILE A 97 2.92 13.13 -5.88
N PHE A 98 3.24 14.36 -5.47
CA PHE A 98 2.92 14.83 -4.12
C PHE A 98 1.42 14.97 -3.88
N GLU A 99 0.67 15.48 -4.85
CA GLU A 99 -0.80 15.53 -4.82
C GLU A 99 -1.39 14.11 -4.74
N LYS A 100 -0.80 13.16 -5.46
CA LYS A 100 -1.21 11.76 -5.38
C LYS A 100 -0.99 11.17 -3.98
N CYS A 101 0.17 11.42 -3.37
CA CYS A 101 0.44 11.01 -1.98
C CYS A 101 -0.57 11.62 -0.99
N GLU A 102 -0.90 12.91 -1.13
CA GLU A 102 -1.92 13.56 -0.31
C GLU A 102 -3.29 12.87 -0.46
N SER A 103 -3.69 12.57 -1.70
CA SER A 103 -4.95 11.88 -1.99
C SER A 103 -5.01 10.49 -1.37
N LEU A 104 -3.90 9.75 -1.36
CA LEU A 104 -3.82 8.42 -0.75
C LEU A 104 -3.99 8.47 0.78
N ILE A 105 -3.41 9.48 1.44
CA ILE A 105 -3.56 9.68 2.88
C ILE A 105 -5.03 9.94 3.22
N LYS A 106 -5.67 10.87 2.51
CA LYS A 106 -7.09 11.21 2.70
C LYS A 106 -7.99 10.01 2.42
N GLN A 107 -7.72 9.27 1.34
CA GLN A 107 -8.46 8.06 0.99
C GLN A 107 -8.33 6.99 2.09
N CYS A 108 -7.13 6.74 2.59
CA CYS A 108 -6.90 5.73 3.61
C CYS A 108 -7.62 6.05 4.93
N LEU A 109 -7.59 7.32 5.36
CA LEU A 109 -8.33 7.80 6.54
C LEU A 109 -9.85 7.63 6.36
N HIS A 110 -10.36 8.02 5.19
CA HIS A 110 -11.77 7.84 4.84
C HIS A 110 -12.18 6.36 4.85
N ASP A 111 -11.41 5.49 4.20
CA ASP A 111 -11.71 4.06 4.10
C ASP A 111 -11.61 3.37 5.48
N ALA A 112 -10.73 3.87 6.37
CA ALA A 112 -10.63 3.43 7.75
C ALA A 112 -11.76 3.95 8.65
N LYS A 113 -12.54 4.94 8.19
CA LYS A 113 -13.53 5.70 8.97
C LYS A 113 -12.90 6.30 10.24
N VAL A 114 -11.75 6.94 10.05
CA VAL A 114 -10.99 7.59 11.12
C VAL A 114 -10.90 9.08 10.82
N GLU A 115 -11.34 9.89 11.77
CA GLU A 115 -11.18 11.34 11.70
C GLU A 115 -9.71 11.72 11.95
N VAL A 116 -9.27 12.82 11.35
CA VAL A 116 -7.88 13.29 11.46
C VAL A 116 -7.47 13.50 12.92
N GLU A 117 -8.38 14.01 13.72
CA GLU A 117 -8.18 14.33 15.13
C GLU A 117 -7.98 13.08 16.01
N ASP A 118 -8.43 11.91 15.56
CA ASP A 118 -8.29 10.64 16.27
C ASP A 118 -6.92 9.96 16.01
N VAL A 119 -6.14 10.44 15.03
CA VAL A 119 -4.81 9.89 14.72
C VAL A 119 -3.84 10.22 15.85
N SER A 120 -3.37 9.18 16.53
CA SER A 120 -2.46 9.27 17.68
C SER A 120 -1.02 9.49 17.25
N ASP A 121 -0.53 8.75 16.25
CA ASP A 121 0.84 8.77 15.76
C ASP A 121 0.89 8.69 14.23
N VAL A 122 1.87 9.37 13.63
CA VAL A 122 2.18 9.26 12.21
C VAL A 122 3.58 8.66 12.05
N ILE A 123 3.66 7.48 11.45
CA ILE A 123 4.89 6.71 11.29
C ILE A 123 5.34 6.79 9.84
N LEU A 124 6.59 7.18 9.60
CA LEU A 124 7.18 7.20 8.28
C LEU A 124 8.03 5.94 8.04
N VAL A 125 7.89 5.37 6.85
CA VAL A 125 8.65 4.21 6.38
C VAL A 125 9.17 4.51 4.97
N GLY A 126 10.34 3.99 4.63
CA GLY A 126 10.92 4.13 3.30
C GLY A 126 11.72 5.43 3.12
N GLY A 127 12.67 5.38 2.19
CA GLY A 127 13.64 6.46 1.99
C GLY A 127 13.03 7.74 1.43
N CYS A 128 12.03 7.63 0.54
CA CYS A 128 11.39 8.78 -0.09
C CYS A 128 10.54 9.59 0.91
N SER A 129 10.11 8.98 2.01
CA SER A 129 9.41 9.67 3.11
C SER A 129 10.29 10.73 3.82
N ASN A 130 11.59 10.79 3.53
CA ASN A 130 12.46 11.88 3.99
C ASN A 130 12.35 13.17 3.18
N ILE A 131 11.66 13.17 2.04
CA ILE A 131 11.46 14.38 1.24
C ILE A 131 10.66 15.41 2.06
N PRO A 132 11.18 16.63 2.29
CA PRO A 132 10.52 17.61 3.17
C PRO A 132 9.11 17.99 2.73
N LYS A 133 8.84 18.04 1.43
CA LYS A 133 7.50 18.29 0.89
C LYS A 133 6.48 17.24 1.35
N LEU A 134 6.83 15.96 1.30
CA LEU A 134 5.98 14.88 1.79
C LEU A 134 5.72 14.99 3.28
N ARG A 135 6.77 15.27 4.07
CA ARG A 135 6.62 15.49 5.52
C ARG A 135 5.67 16.64 5.84
N ASN A 136 5.75 17.74 5.10
CA ASN A 136 4.85 18.88 5.24
C ASN A 136 3.40 18.53 4.86
N ILE A 137 3.20 17.77 3.78
CA ILE A 137 1.87 17.29 3.36
C ILE A 137 1.28 16.39 4.44
N ILE A 138 2.04 15.41 4.91
CA ILE A 138 1.59 14.42 5.89
C ILE A 138 1.22 15.10 7.22
N THR A 139 2.07 15.99 7.73
CA THR A 139 1.81 16.75 8.96
C THR A 139 0.65 17.73 8.79
N GLY A 140 0.50 18.34 7.60
CA GLY A 140 -0.62 19.22 7.27
C GLY A 140 -1.97 18.49 7.21
N VAL A 141 -2.00 17.30 6.61
CA VAL A 141 -3.23 16.48 6.52
C VAL A 141 -3.58 15.86 7.86
N CYS A 142 -2.61 15.28 8.57
CA CYS A 142 -2.86 14.57 9.83
C CYS A 142 -2.95 15.50 11.04
N LYS A 143 -2.56 16.77 10.90
CA LYS A 143 -2.43 17.76 11.98
C LYS A 143 -1.68 17.20 13.20
N ARG A 144 -0.71 16.32 12.94
CA ARG A 144 0.03 15.54 13.95
C ARG A 144 1.51 15.51 13.59
N GLU A 145 2.34 15.54 14.63
CA GLU A 145 3.78 15.38 14.44
C GLU A 145 4.15 13.96 14.05
N ILE A 146 5.24 13.85 13.28
CA ILE A 146 5.81 12.56 12.89
C ILE A 146 6.44 11.90 14.11
N TYR A 147 6.11 10.64 14.32
CA TYR A 147 6.71 9.80 15.35
C TYR A 147 8.18 9.54 15.03
N ASN A 148 9.07 10.01 15.90
CA ASN A 148 10.53 9.91 15.72
C ASN A 148 11.16 8.69 16.43
N GLY A 149 10.35 7.81 17.05
CA GLY A 149 10.87 6.66 17.79
C GLY A 149 11.30 5.48 16.91
N ILE A 150 11.23 5.61 15.59
CA ILE A 150 11.70 4.58 14.65
C ILE A 150 12.39 5.22 13.44
N ASN A 151 13.51 4.64 13.01
CA ASN A 151 14.19 5.06 11.79
C ASN A 151 13.36 4.62 10.57
N PRO A 152 12.93 5.53 9.68
CA PRO A 152 12.13 5.18 8.50
C PRO A 152 12.79 4.15 7.57
N LEU A 153 14.12 4.09 7.54
CA LEU A 153 14.87 3.13 6.71
C LEU A 153 14.90 1.71 7.31
N GLU A 154 14.71 1.58 8.61
CA GLU A 154 14.76 0.30 9.32
C GLU A 154 13.38 -0.20 9.76
N ALA A 155 12.38 0.67 9.75
CA ALA A 155 11.05 0.39 10.30
C ALA A 155 10.44 -0.90 9.75
N ALA A 156 10.49 -1.09 8.43
CA ALA A 156 9.97 -2.29 7.77
C ALA A 156 10.71 -3.57 8.19
N VAL A 157 12.04 -3.52 8.26
CA VAL A 157 12.87 -4.69 8.62
C VAL A 157 12.69 -5.05 10.09
N ARG A 158 12.61 -4.04 10.98
CA ARG A 158 12.33 -4.24 12.41
C ARG A 158 10.95 -4.87 12.63
N GLY A 159 9.93 -4.38 11.92
CA GLY A 159 8.58 -4.96 11.95
C GLY A 159 8.57 -6.42 11.47
N ALA A 160 9.23 -6.71 10.35
CA ALA A 160 9.34 -8.08 9.84
C ALA A 160 10.08 -9.02 10.80
N ALA A 161 11.16 -8.55 11.44
CA ALA A 161 11.89 -9.33 12.44
C ALA A 161 11.02 -9.63 13.68
N LEU A 162 10.22 -8.65 14.13
CA LEU A 162 9.28 -8.83 15.23
C LEU A 162 8.21 -9.88 14.87
N GLU A 163 7.54 -9.73 13.72
CA GLU A 163 6.56 -10.72 13.25
C GLU A 163 7.17 -12.11 13.10
N GLY A 164 8.41 -12.22 12.60
CA GLY A 164 9.12 -13.48 12.49
C GLY A 164 9.41 -14.14 13.85
N ALA A 165 9.76 -13.35 14.86
CA ALA A 165 9.97 -13.84 16.23
C ALA A 165 8.65 -14.33 16.85
N VAL A 166 7.57 -13.57 16.68
CA VAL A 166 6.22 -13.96 17.14
C VAL A 166 5.77 -15.25 16.45
N ALA A 167 5.89 -15.33 15.12
CA ALA A 167 5.50 -16.51 14.35
C ALA A 167 6.35 -17.76 14.68
N SER A 168 7.59 -17.57 15.13
CA SER A 168 8.48 -18.65 15.56
C SER A 168 8.15 -19.18 16.97
N GLY A 169 7.21 -18.56 17.68
CA GLY A 169 6.85 -18.93 19.05
C GLY A 169 7.95 -18.62 20.06
N VAL A 170 8.78 -17.60 19.80
CA VAL A 170 9.78 -17.15 20.77
C VAL A 170 9.04 -16.67 22.03
N ASN A 171 9.22 -17.40 23.12
CA ASN A 171 8.64 -17.02 24.40
C ASN A 171 9.38 -15.79 24.95
N ASP A 172 8.66 -14.70 25.12
CA ASP A 172 9.13 -13.55 25.88
C ASP A 172 8.64 -13.65 27.33
N PRO A 173 9.53 -13.84 28.32
CA PRO A 173 9.15 -13.87 29.73
C PRO A 173 8.44 -12.60 30.21
N PHE A 174 8.58 -11.49 29.48
CA PHE A 174 7.99 -10.20 29.82
C PHE A 174 6.68 -9.89 29.07
N GLY A 175 6.22 -10.78 28.19
CA GLY A 175 4.95 -10.62 27.45
C GLY A 175 4.94 -9.48 26.42
N SER A 176 6.09 -8.90 26.09
CA SER A 176 6.23 -7.84 25.08
C SER A 176 6.16 -8.36 23.64
N LEU A 177 6.24 -9.68 23.44
CA LEU A 177 6.01 -10.36 22.15
C LEU A 177 4.58 -10.92 21.96
N ASP A 178 3.65 -10.69 22.90
CA ASP A 178 2.24 -11.08 22.72
C ASP A 178 1.52 -10.08 21.79
N LEU A 179 1.99 -10.02 20.54
CA LEU A 179 1.45 -9.20 19.47
C LEU A 179 0.61 -10.06 18.52
N LEU A 180 -0.67 -9.74 18.40
CA LEU A 180 -1.54 -10.29 17.36
C LEU A 180 -1.73 -9.25 16.26
N THR A 181 -1.24 -9.56 15.05
CA THR A 181 -1.51 -8.73 13.87
C THR A 181 -2.69 -9.24 13.07
N ILE A 182 -3.61 -8.33 12.76
CA ILE A 182 -4.79 -8.59 11.95
C ILE A 182 -4.63 -7.81 10.64
N GLN A 183 -4.44 -8.54 9.56
CA GLN A 183 -4.18 -7.99 8.22
C GLN A 183 -5.50 -7.69 7.49
N ALA A 184 -5.42 -6.91 6.39
CA ALA A 184 -6.55 -6.61 5.53
C ALA A 184 -6.19 -6.74 4.04
N THR A 185 -7.17 -7.02 3.17
CA THR A 185 -6.94 -7.09 1.72
C THR A 185 -6.60 -5.73 1.11
N PRO A 186 -5.55 -5.59 0.29
CA PRO A 186 -5.19 -4.30 -0.31
C PRO A 186 -6.09 -3.92 -1.49
N LEU A 187 -6.72 -4.90 -2.15
CA LEU A 187 -7.61 -4.71 -3.29
C LEU A 187 -8.83 -5.64 -3.18
N SER A 188 -9.89 -5.28 -3.90
CA SER A 188 -11.03 -6.19 -4.04
C SER A 188 -10.67 -7.36 -4.94
N ILE A 189 -11.02 -8.56 -4.52
CA ILE A 189 -10.86 -9.81 -5.29
C ILE A 189 -12.24 -10.19 -5.81
N GLY A 190 -12.35 -10.47 -7.09
CA GLY A 190 -13.63 -10.71 -7.72
C GLY A 190 -13.51 -11.44 -9.04
N VAL A 191 -14.64 -11.61 -9.69
CA VAL A 191 -14.73 -12.28 -10.99
C VAL A 191 -15.16 -11.29 -12.06
N ARG A 192 -14.83 -11.61 -13.30
CA ARG A 192 -15.39 -10.95 -14.47
C ARG A 192 -16.76 -11.58 -14.79
N ALA A 193 -17.81 -10.77 -14.82
CA ALA A 193 -19.15 -11.16 -15.23
C ALA A 193 -19.51 -10.65 -16.64
N ASP A 194 -20.67 -11.08 -17.16
CA ASP A 194 -21.18 -10.70 -18.47
C ASP A 194 -21.12 -9.18 -18.72
N GLY A 195 -20.62 -8.82 -19.91
CA GLY A 195 -20.36 -7.43 -20.30
C GLY A 195 -19.03 -6.87 -19.82
N ASN A 196 -18.06 -7.72 -19.49
CA ASN A 196 -16.71 -7.33 -19.01
C ASN A 196 -16.76 -6.47 -17.72
N ARG A 197 -17.80 -6.66 -16.90
CA ARG A 197 -17.97 -5.96 -15.63
C ARG A 197 -17.27 -6.75 -14.52
N PHE A 198 -16.49 -6.06 -13.70
CA PHE A 198 -15.89 -6.65 -12.50
C PHE A 198 -16.94 -6.72 -11.38
N VAL A 199 -17.12 -7.91 -10.81
CA VAL A 199 -17.98 -8.15 -9.66
C VAL A 199 -17.09 -8.50 -8.47
N PRO A 200 -16.93 -7.61 -7.47
CA PRO A 200 -16.15 -7.90 -6.28
C PRO A 200 -16.82 -9.03 -5.49
N ILE A 201 -16.01 -9.99 -5.03
CA ILE A 201 -16.43 -11.03 -4.10
C ILE A 201 -15.88 -10.67 -2.72
N ILE A 202 -14.56 -10.61 -2.58
CA ILE A 202 -13.91 -10.12 -1.36
C ILE A 202 -13.60 -8.64 -1.59
N HIS A 203 -14.18 -7.74 -0.78
CA HIS A 203 -13.94 -6.31 -0.91
C HIS A 203 -12.53 -5.92 -0.42
N GLN A 204 -12.01 -4.79 -0.92
CA GLN A 204 -10.81 -4.16 -0.35
C GLN A 204 -11.01 -3.87 1.15
N ASN A 205 -9.93 -3.91 1.92
CA ASN A 205 -9.91 -3.75 3.38
C ASN A 205 -10.69 -4.83 4.15
N THR A 206 -10.94 -6.00 3.55
CA THR A 206 -11.52 -7.14 4.26
C THR A 206 -10.46 -7.75 5.19
N THR A 207 -10.82 -7.94 6.46
CA THR A 207 -9.93 -8.52 7.48
C THR A 207 -9.57 -9.96 7.13
N MET A 208 -8.30 -10.33 7.30
CA MET A 208 -7.73 -11.65 6.99
C MET A 208 -7.46 -12.47 8.26
N PRO A 209 -7.58 -13.82 8.21
CA PRO A 209 -7.99 -14.65 7.06
C PRO A 209 -9.50 -14.55 6.77
N PHE A 210 -9.89 -14.74 5.50
CA PHE A 210 -11.29 -14.66 5.07
C PHE A 210 -11.60 -15.64 3.94
N GLU A 211 -12.78 -16.25 3.99
CA GLU A 211 -13.29 -17.18 2.97
C GLU A 211 -14.72 -16.77 2.58
N GLU A 212 -14.97 -16.69 1.27
CA GLU A 212 -16.30 -16.41 0.73
C GLU A 212 -16.63 -17.34 -0.44
N MET A 213 -17.87 -17.84 -0.44
CA MET A 213 -18.38 -18.72 -1.49
C MET A 213 -19.58 -18.05 -2.16
N CYS A 214 -19.44 -17.72 -3.45
CA CYS A 214 -20.51 -17.19 -4.27
C CYS A 214 -21.02 -18.26 -5.26
N ARG A 215 -22.34 -18.31 -5.44
CA ARG A 215 -22.99 -19.16 -6.45
C ARG A 215 -23.38 -18.30 -7.64
N TYR A 216 -23.01 -18.74 -8.84
CA TYR A 216 -23.39 -18.10 -10.11
C TYR A 216 -24.33 -19.01 -10.88
N ALA A 217 -25.38 -18.44 -11.48
CA ALA A 217 -26.28 -19.11 -12.40
C ALA A 217 -26.04 -18.59 -13.82
N GLY A 218 -25.64 -19.46 -14.74
CA GLY A 218 -25.44 -19.10 -16.15
C GLY A 218 -26.77 -18.91 -16.90
N ILE A 219 -26.80 -17.98 -17.85
CA ILE A 219 -27.99 -17.67 -18.68
C ILE A 219 -28.22 -18.72 -19.79
N GLN A 220 -27.25 -19.60 -20.09
CA GLN A 220 -27.40 -20.72 -21.03
C GLN A 220 -27.24 -22.08 -20.33
N SER A 221 -28.35 -22.65 -19.82
CA SER A 221 -28.60 -24.04 -19.34
C SER A 221 -27.56 -24.76 -18.43
N PRO A 222 -27.99 -25.74 -17.61
CA PRO A 222 -27.60 -25.77 -16.19
C PRO A 222 -26.30 -26.54 -15.93
N ALA A 223 -25.29 -25.84 -15.46
CA ALA A 223 -24.42 -26.36 -14.41
C ALA A 223 -24.20 -25.24 -13.39
N PRO A 224 -24.74 -25.32 -12.17
CA PRO A 224 -24.36 -24.39 -11.12
C PRO A 224 -22.86 -24.57 -10.83
N GLY A 225 -22.07 -23.54 -11.14
CA GLY A 225 -20.68 -23.45 -10.74
C GLY A 225 -20.56 -22.72 -9.41
N SER A 226 -19.80 -23.28 -8.47
CA SER A 226 -19.40 -22.59 -7.25
C SER A 226 -17.95 -22.12 -7.39
N ALA A 227 -17.71 -20.81 -7.33
CA ALA A 227 -16.37 -20.27 -7.21
C ALA A 227 -16.08 -20.07 -5.71
N LYS A 228 -15.02 -20.71 -5.22
CA LYS A 228 -14.52 -20.53 -3.86
C LYS A 228 -13.25 -19.71 -3.95
N LEU A 229 -13.28 -18.50 -3.39
CA LEU A 229 -12.09 -17.65 -3.28
C LEU A 229 -11.62 -17.67 -1.83
N SER A 230 -10.35 -18.05 -1.66
CA SER A 230 -9.64 -17.93 -0.39
C SER A 230 -8.46 -16.99 -0.58
N ASN A 231 -8.32 -16.03 0.32
CA ASN A 231 -7.09 -15.28 0.49
C ASN A 231 -6.56 -15.62 1.88
N ASP A 232 -5.27 -15.91 1.99
CA ASP A 232 -4.58 -16.26 3.22
C ASP A 232 -3.61 -15.15 3.67
N GLY A 233 -3.54 -14.04 2.91
CA GLY A 233 -2.70 -12.89 3.22
C GLY A 233 -1.32 -12.91 2.56
N HIS A 234 -0.96 -13.96 1.82
CA HIS A 234 0.36 -14.04 1.15
C HIS A 234 0.41 -13.46 -0.26
N GLY A 235 -0.70 -12.95 -0.80
CA GLY A 235 -0.73 -12.30 -2.12
C GLY A 235 -0.63 -13.25 -3.31
N TRP A 236 -0.72 -14.57 -3.09
CA TRP A 236 -0.58 -15.60 -4.13
C TRP A 236 -1.92 -16.07 -4.70
N CYS A 237 -2.98 -15.25 -4.59
CA CYS A 237 -4.32 -15.66 -5.03
C CYS A 237 -4.37 -16.00 -6.52
N ALA A 238 -3.69 -15.24 -7.40
CA ALA A 238 -3.78 -15.50 -8.84
C ALA A 238 -3.17 -16.85 -9.26
N GLU A 239 -1.99 -17.19 -8.72
CA GLU A 239 -1.29 -18.42 -9.10
C GLU A 239 -1.85 -19.67 -8.40
N ALA A 240 -2.31 -19.56 -7.15
CA ALA A 240 -3.01 -20.64 -6.44
C ALA A 240 -4.36 -20.96 -7.09
N LEU A 241 -5.10 -19.95 -7.54
CA LEU A 241 -6.37 -20.13 -8.26
C LEU A 241 -6.16 -20.74 -9.65
N ASN A 242 -5.12 -20.33 -10.39
CA ASN A 242 -4.78 -20.92 -11.68
C ASN A 242 -4.37 -22.40 -11.55
N ARG A 243 -3.62 -22.76 -10.49
CA ARG A 243 -3.24 -24.16 -10.21
C ARG A 243 -4.42 -25.04 -9.80
N THR A 244 -5.41 -24.48 -9.10
CA THR A 244 -6.54 -25.24 -8.54
C THR A 244 -7.69 -25.40 -9.52
N TYR A 245 -7.96 -24.40 -10.37
CA TYR A 245 -9.14 -24.37 -11.25
C TYR A 245 -8.83 -24.31 -12.75
N GLY A 246 -7.55 -24.20 -13.13
CA GLY A 246 -7.13 -24.08 -14.53
C GLY A 246 -7.38 -22.69 -15.14
N SER A 247 -6.98 -22.52 -16.40
CA SER A 247 -7.04 -21.25 -17.15
C SER A 247 -8.46 -20.79 -17.53
N THR A 248 -9.50 -21.40 -16.96
CA THR A 248 -10.92 -21.10 -17.24
C THR A 248 -11.48 -19.94 -16.41
N LEU A 249 -10.75 -19.47 -15.38
CA LEU A 249 -11.09 -18.24 -14.67
C LEU A 249 -10.23 -17.08 -15.20
N ASP A 250 -10.85 -16.22 -16.01
CA ASP A 250 -10.31 -14.91 -16.36
C ASP A 250 -10.25 -14.01 -15.11
N LEU A 251 -9.18 -14.19 -14.32
CA LEU A 251 -8.87 -13.35 -13.18
C LEU A 251 -8.35 -12.01 -13.69
N VAL A 252 -9.08 -10.93 -13.40
CA VAL A 252 -8.69 -9.57 -13.77
C VAL A 252 -8.65 -8.71 -12.51
N THR A 253 -7.49 -8.10 -12.25
CA THR A 253 -7.34 -7.04 -11.24
C THR A 253 -7.84 -5.73 -11.85
N VAL A 254 -8.84 -5.08 -11.26
CA VAL A 254 -9.39 -3.80 -11.76
C VAL A 254 -9.24 -2.72 -10.69
N HIS A 255 -8.54 -1.63 -11.03
CA HIS A 255 -8.48 -0.43 -10.19
C HIS A 255 -9.82 0.34 -10.28
N LYS A 256 -10.33 0.83 -9.14
CA LYS A 256 -11.54 1.64 -9.08
C LYS A 256 -11.36 2.90 -9.95
N LYS A 257 -12.11 3.01 -11.06
CA LYS A 257 -12.19 4.27 -11.82
C LYS A 257 -12.79 5.34 -10.91
N GLY A 258 -12.10 6.48 -10.79
CA GLY A 258 -12.61 7.66 -10.10
C GLY A 258 -13.95 8.08 -10.70
N ALA A 259 -14.92 8.39 -9.84
CA ALA A 259 -16.18 8.98 -10.26
C ALA A 259 -15.89 10.38 -10.82
N HIS A 260 -16.33 10.62 -12.05
CA HIS A 260 -16.51 11.97 -12.60
C HIS A 260 -17.74 12.62 -11.96
#